data_AF-A0A957N4G7-F1
#
_entry.id   AF-A0A957N4G7-F1
#
_cell.length_a   1.000
_cell.length_b   1.000
_cell.length_c   1.000
_cell.angle_alpha   90.00
_cell.angle_beta   90.00
_cell.angle_gamma   90.00
#
_symmetry.space_group_name_H-M   'P 1'
#
loop_
_entity.id
_entity.type
_entity.pdbx_description
1 polymer ?
#
loop_
_entity_poly.entity_id
_entity_poly.type
_entity_poly.pdbx_seq_one_letter_code
_entity_poly.pdbx_strand_id
1 'polypeptide(L)'
;MGNAIVNVCPDSTPPVITADISGTQGSNEWYTSDVTVSWTVADGDSEITATDGCDQIVIDGDTAGLSLTCAATSAGGTASQSVTIKRDTTPPTVSVTGVTGGALYILGSVPDAGCATVDALSGVATPAGLTLSGGNPDGSGIFTATCDGALDNAGNPGVPAGVTYTVGTPTVVVDTLQTDIVALVNTDVLKRGEANRLTKSLDKVLRNLEKNRTAAACSQLDDFIAEVTLSTPDPLDAATADALIRDAQAMRTAFGCDAVVAAQVSNAVQPDADGMEQVFLPLVNR
;
A
#
# COMPACT_ATOMS: atom_id res chain seq x y z
N MET A 1 -40.27 -42.33 -66.37
CA MET A 1 -39.87 -41.56 -65.18
C MET A 1 -38.42 -41.15 -65.42
N GLY A 2 -38.19 -39.90 -65.83
CA GLY A 2 -36.83 -39.42 -66.12
C GLY A 2 -36.09 -39.18 -64.81
N ASN A 3 -34.97 -39.86 -64.61
CA ASN A 3 -34.12 -39.66 -63.45
C ASN A 3 -33.31 -38.38 -63.69
N ALA A 4 -33.66 -37.29 -63.01
CA ALA A 4 -32.88 -36.07 -63.05
C ALA A 4 -31.56 -36.32 -62.31
N ILE A 5 -30.46 -36.39 -63.05
CA ILE A 5 -29.12 -36.34 -62.50
C ILE A 5 -28.88 -34.92 -61.98
N VAL A 6 -28.95 -34.76 -60.65
CA VAL A 6 -28.59 -33.51 -59.99
C VAL A 6 -27.08 -33.40 -60.07
N ASN A 7 -26.58 -32.45 -60.85
CA ASN A 7 -25.15 -32.12 -60.86
C ASN A 7 -24.85 -31.33 -59.59
N VAL A 8 -24.53 -32.04 -58.51
CA VAL A 8 -24.08 -31.43 -57.26
C VAL A 8 -22.63 -31.02 -57.47
N CYS A 9 -22.36 -29.72 -57.53
CA CYS A 9 -20.97 -29.25 -57.47
C CYS A 9 -20.44 -29.63 -56.09
N PRO A 10 -19.30 -30.35 -55.98
CA PRO A 10 -18.71 -30.60 -54.68
C PRO A 10 -18.34 -29.26 -54.05
N ASP A 11 -18.77 -29.05 -52.80
CA ASP A 11 -18.33 -27.92 -52.00
C ASP A 11 -16.80 -27.96 -51.86
N SER A 12 -16.18 -26.80 -52.00
CA SER A 12 -14.74 -26.59 -51.91
C SER A 12 -14.33 -25.44 -50.99
N THR A 13 -15.28 -24.82 -50.30
CA THR A 13 -15.04 -23.70 -49.40
C THR A 13 -15.23 -24.15 -47.95
N PRO A 14 -14.20 -24.08 -47.10
CA PRO A 14 -14.38 -24.33 -45.66
C PRO A 14 -15.34 -23.32 -45.00
N PRO A 15 -15.85 -23.62 -43.80
CA PRO A 15 -16.69 -22.70 -43.05
C PRO A 15 -16.01 -21.37 -42.75
N VAL A 16 -16.80 -20.30 -42.64
CA VAL A 16 -16.39 -19.01 -42.09
C VAL A 16 -16.80 -18.96 -40.62
N ILE A 17 -15.84 -18.62 -39.76
CA ILE A 17 -16.03 -18.42 -38.33
C ILE A 17 -15.84 -16.93 -38.04
N THR A 18 -16.69 -16.33 -37.22
CA THR A 18 -16.55 -14.94 -36.74
C THR A 18 -16.73 -14.91 -35.24
N ALA A 19 -15.77 -14.33 -34.52
CA ALA A 19 -15.91 -14.05 -33.09
C ALA A 19 -16.68 -12.74 -32.86
N ASP A 20 -17.69 -12.80 -32.01
CA ASP A 20 -18.45 -11.66 -31.53
C ASP A 20 -18.11 -11.46 -30.04
N ILE A 21 -17.39 -10.38 -29.71
CA ILE A 21 -16.90 -10.09 -28.36
C ILE A 21 -17.60 -8.85 -27.82
N SER A 22 -18.14 -8.94 -26.60
CA SER A 22 -18.74 -7.81 -25.89
C SER A 22 -18.19 -7.69 -24.46
N GLY A 23 -18.09 -6.46 -23.97
CA GLY A 23 -17.50 -6.10 -22.68
C GLY A 23 -17.06 -4.64 -22.68
N THR A 24 -16.72 -4.09 -21.52
CA THR A 24 -16.17 -2.73 -21.40
C THR A 24 -14.68 -2.79 -21.70
N GLN A 25 -14.27 -2.19 -22.81
CA GLN A 25 -12.86 -2.08 -23.16
C GLN A 25 -12.20 -1.00 -22.29
N GLY A 26 -11.14 -1.40 -21.61
CA GLY A 26 -10.23 -0.51 -20.91
C GLY A 26 -9.10 -0.04 -21.82
N SER A 27 -7.91 0.09 -21.24
CA SER A 27 -6.69 0.48 -21.94
C SER A 27 -5.88 -0.74 -22.37
N ASN A 28 -4.97 -0.55 -23.34
CA ASN A 28 -3.97 -1.56 -23.75
C ASN A 28 -4.54 -2.96 -24.05
N GLU A 29 -5.70 -3.01 -24.70
CA GLU A 29 -6.43 -4.25 -25.07
C GLU A 29 -6.96 -5.08 -23.89
N TRP A 30 -7.04 -4.48 -22.70
CA TRP A 30 -7.69 -5.10 -21.56
C TRP A 30 -9.17 -4.76 -21.52
N TYR A 31 -9.96 -5.66 -20.94
CA TYR A 31 -11.33 -5.41 -20.53
C TYR A 31 -11.39 -5.14 -19.03
N THR A 32 -12.27 -4.22 -18.62
CA THR A 32 -12.52 -3.83 -17.23
C THR A 32 -13.93 -4.22 -16.75
N SER A 33 -14.59 -5.13 -17.49
CA SER A 33 -15.83 -5.79 -17.09
C SER A 33 -15.81 -7.24 -17.53
N ASP A 34 -16.84 -7.99 -17.16
CA ASP A 34 -17.10 -9.32 -17.74
C ASP A 34 -17.13 -9.22 -19.27
N VAL A 35 -16.53 -10.23 -19.90
CA VAL A 35 -16.43 -10.33 -21.37
C VAL A 35 -17.23 -11.53 -21.83
N THR A 36 -18.14 -11.32 -22.78
CA THR A 36 -18.84 -12.42 -23.44
C THR A 36 -18.26 -12.61 -24.83
N VAL A 37 -17.84 -13.85 -25.14
CA VAL A 37 -17.39 -14.27 -26.46
C VAL A 37 -18.41 -15.26 -27.02
N SER A 38 -18.94 -14.97 -28.20
CA SER A 38 -19.78 -15.87 -28.97
C SER A 38 -19.21 -16.04 -30.38
N TRP A 39 -19.65 -17.09 -31.08
CA TRP A 39 -19.15 -17.42 -32.42
C TRP A 39 -20.30 -17.55 -33.40
N THR A 40 -20.16 -16.93 -34.56
CA THR A 40 -21.02 -17.19 -35.72
C THR A 40 -20.26 -18.11 -36.67
N VAL A 41 -20.83 -19.29 -36.97
CA VAL A 41 -20.28 -20.26 -37.92
C VAL A 41 -21.24 -20.42 -39.09
N ALA A 42 -20.75 -20.19 -40.30
CA ALA A 42 -21.56 -20.29 -41.51
C ALA A 42 -20.77 -20.90 -42.66
N ASP A 43 -21.46 -21.67 -43.50
CA ASP A 43 -20.97 -22.16 -44.77
C ASP A 43 -22.08 -21.91 -45.81
N GLY A 44 -21.69 -21.38 -46.97
CA GLY A 44 -22.63 -20.96 -48.01
C GLY A 44 -23.02 -22.08 -48.97
N ASP A 45 -22.20 -23.12 -49.07
CA ASP A 45 -22.29 -24.16 -50.09
C ASP A 45 -22.60 -25.54 -49.49
N SER A 46 -22.37 -25.75 -48.19
CA SER A 46 -22.81 -26.97 -47.48
C SER A 46 -23.18 -26.76 -46.01
N GLU A 47 -23.68 -27.82 -45.36
CA GLU A 47 -24.03 -27.80 -43.94
C GLU A 47 -22.78 -27.93 -43.05
N ILE A 48 -22.83 -27.30 -41.88
CA ILE A 48 -21.83 -27.50 -40.82
C ILE A 48 -22.03 -28.89 -40.20
N THR A 49 -21.00 -29.73 -40.30
CA THR A 49 -21.02 -31.13 -39.84
C THR A 49 -20.42 -31.32 -38.44
N ALA A 50 -19.53 -30.43 -38.00
CA ALA A 50 -18.96 -30.45 -36.66
C ALA A 50 -18.51 -29.05 -36.23
N THR A 51 -18.65 -28.77 -34.94
CA THR A 51 -18.05 -27.61 -34.26
C THR A 51 -17.32 -28.07 -32.99
N ASP A 52 -16.28 -27.36 -32.61
CA ASP A 52 -15.54 -27.57 -31.37
C ASP A 52 -15.09 -26.21 -30.81
N GLY A 53 -15.31 -25.97 -29.52
CA GLY A 53 -14.97 -24.71 -28.84
C GLY A 53 -15.76 -23.47 -29.30
N CYS A 54 -16.86 -23.64 -30.02
CA CYS A 54 -17.69 -22.54 -30.55
C CYS A 54 -18.86 -22.13 -29.65
N ASP A 55 -18.98 -22.72 -28.46
CA ASP A 55 -19.99 -22.32 -27.49
C ASP A 55 -19.72 -20.90 -26.97
N GLN A 56 -20.78 -20.21 -26.55
CA GLN A 56 -20.65 -18.92 -25.89
C GLN A 56 -19.95 -19.09 -24.53
N ILE A 57 -18.98 -18.23 -24.25
CA ILE A 57 -18.25 -18.21 -22.98
C ILE A 57 -18.35 -16.81 -22.37
N VAL A 58 -18.60 -16.76 -21.06
CA VAL A 58 -18.47 -15.54 -20.25
C VAL A 58 -17.19 -15.65 -19.44
N ILE A 59 -16.38 -14.60 -19.50
CA ILE A 59 -15.14 -14.44 -18.74
C ILE A 59 -15.43 -13.39 -17.66
N ASP A 60 -15.64 -13.87 -16.45
CA ASP A 60 -15.95 -13.09 -15.25
C ASP A 60 -14.77 -13.03 -14.24
N GLY A 61 -13.72 -13.80 -14.51
CA GLY A 61 -12.45 -13.79 -13.79
C GLY A 61 -11.37 -12.99 -14.51
N ASP A 62 -10.54 -12.29 -13.73
CA ASP A 62 -9.36 -11.60 -14.22
C ASP A 62 -8.33 -12.57 -14.82
N THR A 63 -7.76 -12.19 -15.96
CA THR A 63 -6.83 -13.02 -16.73
C THR A 63 -5.88 -12.16 -17.56
N ALA A 64 -4.59 -12.51 -17.55
CA ALA A 64 -3.58 -11.85 -18.39
C ALA A 64 -3.69 -12.22 -19.88
N GLY A 65 -4.55 -13.17 -20.22
CA GLY A 65 -4.75 -13.67 -21.57
C GLY A 65 -5.35 -15.06 -21.56
N LEU A 66 -6.68 -15.14 -21.75
CA LEU A 66 -7.38 -16.38 -22.02
C LEU A 66 -7.58 -16.54 -23.53
N SER A 67 -6.99 -17.58 -24.11
CA SER A 67 -7.21 -17.90 -25.53
C SER A 67 -8.42 -18.81 -25.69
N LEU A 68 -9.34 -18.42 -26.57
CA LEU A 68 -10.51 -19.21 -26.96
C LEU A 68 -10.40 -19.53 -28.45
N THR A 69 -10.65 -20.78 -28.82
CA THR A 69 -10.56 -21.28 -30.19
C THR A 69 -11.87 -21.95 -30.59
N CYS A 70 -12.45 -21.52 -31.71
CA CYS A 70 -13.58 -22.19 -32.36
C CYS A 70 -13.09 -22.84 -33.65
N ALA A 71 -13.42 -24.11 -33.84
CA ALA A 71 -13.16 -24.88 -35.05
C ALA A 71 -14.47 -25.42 -35.62
N ALA A 72 -14.60 -25.44 -36.95
CA ALA A 72 -15.78 -25.92 -37.64
C ALA A 72 -15.40 -26.73 -38.88
N THR A 73 -16.24 -27.73 -39.22
CA THR A 73 -16.06 -28.61 -40.37
C THR A 73 -17.32 -28.66 -41.21
N SER A 74 -17.20 -28.55 -42.53
CA SER A 74 -18.25 -28.78 -43.53
C SER A 74 -17.73 -29.70 -44.65
N ALA A 75 -18.52 -29.91 -45.71
CA ALA A 75 -18.05 -30.69 -46.87
C ALA A 75 -16.88 -30.00 -47.60
N GLY A 76 -16.83 -28.67 -47.58
CA GLY A 76 -15.77 -27.87 -48.17
C GLY A 76 -14.47 -27.80 -47.36
N GLY A 77 -14.45 -28.35 -46.13
CA GLY A 77 -13.25 -28.55 -45.33
C GLY A 77 -13.38 -28.10 -43.88
N THR A 78 -12.24 -27.80 -43.25
CA THR A 78 -12.14 -27.37 -41.84
C THR A 78 -11.61 -25.96 -41.71
N ALA A 79 -12.16 -25.17 -40.80
CA ALA A 79 -11.66 -23.84 -40.43
C ALA A 79 -11.51 -23.73 -38.91
N SER A 80 -10.62 -22.82 -38.47
CA SER A 80 -10.41 -22.51 -37.06
C SER A 80 -10.12 -21.02 -36.88
N GLN A 81 -10.63 -20.43 -35.81
CA GLN A 81 -10.35 -19.05 -35.40
C GLN A 81 -10.04 -19.00 -33.90
N SER A 82 -9.19 -18.07 -33.49
CA SER A 82 -8.88 -17.86 -32.07
C SER A 82 -8.88 -16.39 -31.70
N VAL A 83 -9.32 -16.11 -30.48
CA VAL A 83 -9.26 -14.79 -29.85
C VAL A 83 -8.54 -14.92 -28.52
N THR A 84 -7.89 -13.86 -28.08
CA THR A 84 -7.25 -13.80 -26.75
C THR A 84 -7.84 -12.64 -25.98
N ILE A 85 -8.40 -12.92 -24.81
CA ILE A 85 -9.04 -11.92 -23.96
C ILE A 85 -8.15 -11.67 -22.75
N LYS A 86 -7.76 -10.40 -22.56
CA LYS A 86 -7.15 -9.92 -21.31
C LYS A 86 -8.22 -9.18 -20.52
N ARG A 87 -8.37 -9.49 -19.24
CA ARG A 87 -9.35 -8.83 -18.35
C ARG A 87 -8.69 -8.54 -17.03
N ASP A 88 -8.82 -7.30 -16.58
CA ASP A 88 -8.39 -6.88 -15.25
C ASP A 88 -9.36 -5.83 -14.73
N THR A 89 -10.01 -6.15 -13.62
CA THR A 89 -10.96 -5.29 -12.91
C THR A 89 -10.41 -4.80 -11.58
N THR A 90 -9.18 -5.17 -11.24
CA THR A 90 -8.56 -4.90 -9.96
C THR A 90 -7.74 -3.61 -10.05
N PRO A 91 -8.09 -2.55 -9.30
CA PRO A 91 -7.30 -1.32 -9.31
C PRO A 91 -5.90 -1.51 -8.69
N PRO A 92 -4.92 -0.66 -9.08
CA PRO A 92 -3.63 -0.64 -8.43
C PRO A 92 -3.75 -0.15 -6.97
N THR A 93 -2.93 -0.71 -6.09
CA THR A 93 -2.81 -0.25 -4.69
C THR A 93 -1.83 0.90 -4.58
N VAL A 94 -2.23 1.96 -3.87
CA VAL A 94 -1.43 3.18 -3.65
C VAL A 94 -1.09 3.31 -2.17
N SER A 95 0.14 3.75 -1.85
CA SER A 95 0.57 4.03 -0.48
C SER A 95 1.51 5.23 -0.40
N VAL A 96 1.52 5.91 0.74
CA VAL A 96 2.51 6.93 1.08
C VAL A 96 3.75 6.26 1.67
N THR A 97 4.92 6.76 1.30
CA THR A 97 6.23 6.30 1.77
C THR A 97 7.04 7.47 2.34
N GLY A 98 8.10 7.16 3.09
CA GLY A 98 8.98 8.16 3.71
C GLY A 98 8.41 8.81 4.98
N VAL A 99 7.12 9.12 4.99
CA VAL A 99 6.42 9.66 6.15
C VAL A 99 5.34 8.71 6.68
N THR A 100 5.06 8.75 7.98
CA THR A 100 4.08 7.89 8.66
C THR A 100 2.95 8.74 9.20
N GLY A 101 1.71 8.25 9.11
CA GLY A 101 0.54 8.95 9.63
C GLY A 101 0.61 9.15 11.15
N GLY A 102 0.33 10.37 11.59
CA GLY A 102 0.44 10.81 12.99
C GLY A 102 1.87 10.98 13.49
N ALA A 103 2.88 10.72 12.64
CA ALA A 103 4.26 10.87 13.07
C ALA A 103 4.65 12.33 13.29
N LEU A 104 5.70 12.49 14.06
CA LEU A 104 6.27 13.75 14.42
C LEU A 104 7.70 13.84 13.90
N TYR A 105 8.01 14.93 13.19
CA TYR A 105 9.33 15.21 12.67
C TYR A 105 9.86 16.55 13.17
N ILE A 106 11.17 16.61 13.37
CA ILE A 106 11.84 17.88 13.68
C ILE A 106 12.01 18.68 12.39
N LEU A 107 11.74 19.98 12.50
CA LEU A 107 11.99 20.94 11.43
C LEU A 107 13.44 20.82 10.94
N GLY A 108 13.61 20.60 9.62
CA GLY A 108 14.91 20.39 8.99
C GLY A 108 15.40 18.92 9.02
N SER A 109 14.61 17.97 9.51
CA SER A 109 14.92 16.53 9.51
C SER A 109 13.68 15.68 9.17
N VAL A 110 12.77 16.24 8.37
CA VAL A 110 11.61 15.52 7.84
C VAL A 110 12.10 14.58 6.72
N PRO A 111 11.78 13.28 6.75
CA PRO A 111 12.08 12.39 5.64
C PRO A 111 11.38 12.83 4.34
N ASP A 112 11.97 12.50 3.20
CA ASP A 112 11.35 12.75 1.90
C ASP A 112 10.10 11.87 1.75
N ALA A 113 8.92 12.50 1.72
CA ALA A 113 7.68 11.80 1.41
C ALA A 113 7.70 11.33 -0.06
N GLY A 114 7.06 10.20 -0.32
CA GLY A 114 6.93 9.63 -1.66
C GLY A 114 5.69 8.78 -1.81
N CYS A 115 5.47 8.26 -3.02
CA CYS A 115 4.37 7.36 -3.33
C CYS A 115 4.90 6.02 -3.81
N ALA A 116 4.21 4.94 -3.44
CA ALA A 116 4.38 3.64 -4.06
C ALA A 116 3.05 3.18 -4.65
N THR A 117 3.12 2.61 -5.85
CA THR A 117 1.98 2.04 -6.58
C THR A 117 2.34 0.63 -7.00
N VAL A 118 1.47 -0.32 -6.70
CA VAL A 118 1.65 -1.73 -7.04
C VAL A 118 0.38 -2.25 -7.70
N ASP A 119 0.54 -2.99 -8.78
CA ASP A 119 -0.52 -3.74 -9.41
C ASP A 119 -0.08 -5.20 -9.64
N ALA A 120 -1.00 -6.14 -9.45
CA ALA A 120 -0.68 -7.56 -9.45
C ALA A 120 -0.87 -8.25 -10.81
N LEU A 121 -1.67 -7.69 -11.73
CA LEU A 121 -2.07 -8.37 -12.95
C LEU A 121 -1.71 -7.59 -14.21
N SER A 122 -2.40 -6.49 -14.50
CA SER A 122 -2.11 -5.70 -15.71
C SER A 122 -0.83 -4.89 -15.57
N GLY A 123 -0.37 -4.60 -14.35
CA GLY A 123 0.80 -3.79 -14.04
C GLY A 123 0.46 -2.30 -13.96
N VAL A 124 1.39 -1.50 -13.43
CA VAL A 124 1.18 -0.05 -13.26
C VAL A 124 1.44 0.69 -14.58
N ALA A 125 0.45 1.44 -15.06
CA ALA A 125 0.60 2.33 -16.21
C ALA A 125 1.07 3.73 -15.80
N THR A 126 0.42 4.30 -14.80
CA THR A 126 0.74 5.61 -14.24
C THR A 126 0.93 5.46 -12.73
N PRO A 127 2.13 5.72 -12.19
CA PRO A 127 2.34 5.72 -10.75
C PRO A 127 1.62 6.91 -10.10
N ALA A 128 1.22 6.77 -8.84
CA ALA A 128 0.63 7.86 -8.07
C ALA A 128 1.62 9.04 -7.93
N GLY A 129 1.10 10.25 -8.10
CA GLY A 129 1.83 11.49 -7.86
C GLY A 129 1.67 11.97 -6.42
N LEU A 130 2.76 12.44 -5.82
CA LEU A 130 2.76 13.04 -4.49
C LEU A 130 2.30 14.50 -4.56
N THR A 131 1.40 14.86 -3.65
CA THR A 131 1.10 16.25 -3.31
C THR A 131 1.28 16.47 -1.80
N LEU A 132 1.99 17.53 -1.44
CA LEU A 132 2.12 17.98 -0.06
C LEU A 132 1.27 19.24 0.13
N SER A 133 0.51 19.28 1.22
CA SER A 133 -0.30 20.44 1.59
C SER A 133 -0.27 20.67 3.09
N GLY A 134 -0.78 21.82 3.54
CA GLY A 134 -0.71 22.24 4.94
C GLY A 134 0.63 22.91 5.27
N GLY A 135 0.99 22.86 6.54
CA GLY A 135 2.17 23.52 7.08
C GLY A 135 2.05 25.03 7.19
N ASN A 136 3.00 25.60 7.91
CA ASN A 136 3.22 27.03 8.09
C ASN A 136 4.36 27.51 7.17
N PRO A 137 4.45 28.82 6.89
CA PRO A 137 5.51 29.37 6.03
C PRO A 137 6.94 29.13 6.52
N ASP A 138 7.13 28.83 7.81
CA ASP A 138 8.42 28.50 8.40
C ASP A 138 8.79 27.00 8.27
N GLY A 139 7.94 26.20 7.62
CA GLY A 139 8.11 24.76 7.44
C GLY A 139 7.63 23.90 8.62
N SER A 140 7.05 24.52 9.66
CA SER A 140 6.42 23.80 10.79
C SER A 140 4.92 23.54 10.55
N GLY A 141 4.24 22.91 11.49
CA GLY A 141 2.79 22.68 11.46
C GLY A 141 2.42 21.28 10.96
N ILE A 142 1.13 21.09 10.67
CA ILE A 142 0.58 19.82 10.21
C ILE A 142 0.63 19.79 8.68
N PHE A 143 1.30 18.78 8.14
CA PHE A 143 1.38 18.50 6.72
C PHE A 143 0.53 17.29 6.37
N THR A 144 -0.03 17.31 5.15
CA THR A 144 -0.72 16.17 4.55
C THR A 144 0.04 15.75 3.30
N ALA A 145 0.49 14.50 3.28
CA ALA A 145 1.02 13.85 2.09
C ALA A 145 -0.06 13.00 1.44
N THR A 146 -0.39 13.31 0.19
CA THR A 146 -1.42 12.62 -0.59
C THR A 146 -0.80 12.05 -1.86
N CYS A 147 -1.03 10.77 -2.09
CA CYS A 147 -0.67 10.03 -3.30
C CYS A 147 -1.94 9.71 -4.09
N ASP A 148 -2.03 10.21 -5.31
CA ASP A 148 -3.22 10.09 -6.17
C ASP A 148 -2.85 10.00 -7.66
N GLY A 149 -3.81 9.68 -8.52
CA GLY A 149 -3.67 9.66 -9.97
C GLY A 149 -3.09 8.36 -10.53
N ALA A 150 -3.03 7.30 -9.73
CA ALA A 150 -2.55 6.01 -10.20
C ALA A 150 -3.52 5.36 -11.21
N LEU A 151 -2.96 4.73 -12.24
CA LEU A 151 -3.68 3.89 -13.20
C LEU A 151 -2.88 2.61 -13.44
N ASP A 152 -3.58 1.49 -13.59
CA ASP A 152 -2.98 0.26 -14.12
C ASP A 152 -3.03 0.23 -15.67
N ASN A 153 -2.47 -0.82 -16.28
CA ASN A 153 -2.47 -0.97 -17.73
C ASN A 153 -3.85 -1.32 -18.31
N ALA A 154 -4.78 -1.83 -17.51
CA ALA A 154 -6.17 -2.00 -17.91
C ALA A 154 -6.99 -0.70 -17.85
N GLY A 155 -6.46 0.34 -17.20
CA GLY A 155 -7.11 1.63 -17.02
C GLY A 155 -7.97 1.72 -15.76
N ASN A 156 -7.85 0.80 -14.81
CA ASN A 156 -8.53 0.93 -13.52
C ASN A 156 -7.83 2.01 -12.66
N PRO A 157 -8.60 2.95 -12.08
CA PRO A 157 -8.04 4.01 -11.24
C PRO A 157 -7.71 3.52 -9.84
N GLY A 158 -6.48 3.74 -9.39
CA GLY A 158 -6.07 3.47 -8.02
C GLY A 158 -6.80 4.36 -7.02
N VAL A 159 -7.06 3.82 -5.82
CA VAL A 159 -7.66 4.61 -4.73
C VAL A 159 -6.59 5.53 -4.13
N PRO A 160 -6.84 6.84 -3.98
CA PRO A 160 -5.88 7.75 -3.37
C PRO A 160 -5.53 7.34 -1.93
N ALA A 161 -4.27 7.54 -1.55
CA ALA A 161 -3.79 7.33 -0.18
C ALA A 161 -3.28 8.65 0.42
N GLY A 162 -3.56 8.89 1.70
CA GLY A 162 -3.11 10.11 2.37
C GLY A 162 -2.76 9.89 3.83
N VAL A 163 -1.73 10.58 4.30
CA VAL A 163 -1.32 10.61 5.71
C VAL A 163 -1.05 12.04 6.16
N THR A 164 -1.38 12.34 7.42
CA THR A 164 -1.00 13.59 8.06
C THR A 164 0.18 13.37 9.01
N TYR A 165 1.07 14.35 9.12
CA TYR A 165 2.19 14.33 10.07
C TYR A 165 2.50 15.74 10.55
N THR A 166 3.16 15.86 11.69
CA THR A 166 3.48 17.14 12.31
C THR A 166 4.97 17.42 12.19
N VAL A 167 5.32 18.65 11.76
CA VAL A 167 6.69 19.16 11.74
C VAL A 167 6.81 20.29 12.75
N GLY A 168 7.80 20.25 13.63
CA GLY A 168 7.97 21.30 14.63
C GLY A 168 9.41 21.44 15.11
N THR A 169 9.70 22.55 15.79
CA THR A 169 10.92 22.63 16.61
C THR A 169 10.73 21.73 17.84
N PRO A 170 11.82 21.26 18.49
CA PRO A 170 11.70 20.43 19.69
C PRO A 170 10.76 21.01 20.76
N THR A 171 10.77 22.34 20.92
CA THR A 171 9.87 23.07 21.84
C THR A 171 8.39 22.98 21.40
N VAL A 172 8.07 23.32 20.15
CA VAL A 172 6.69 23.30 19.62
C VAL A 172 6.05 21.92 19.71
N VAL A 173 6.87 20.90 19.45
CA VAL A 173 6.46 19.51 19.60
C VAL A 173 6.03 19.19 21.03
N VAL A 174 6.83 19.57 22.02
CA VAL A 174 6.51 19.30 23.43
C VAL A 174 5.28 20.11 23.85
N ASP A 175 5.13 21.35 23.38
CA ASP A 175 3.94 22.18 23.63
C ASP A 175 2.66 21.54 23.06
N THR A 176 2.77 20.82 21.94
CA THR A 176 1.65 20.07 21.36
C THR A 176 1.20 18.97 22.30
N LEU A 177 2.12 18.15 22.83
CA LEU A 177 1.78 17.13 23.82
C LEU A 177 1.22 17.72 25.13
N GLN A 178 1.73 18.87 25.56
CA GLN A 178 1.12 19.59 26.70
C GLN A 178 -0.34 19.97 26.42
N THR A 179 -0.64 20.42 25.21
CA THR A 179 -2.00 20.78 24.79
C THR A 179 -2.91 19.55 24.77
N ASP A 180 -2.42 18.41 24.30
CA ASP A 180 -3.16 17.15 24.29
C ASP A 180 -3.50 16.68 25.72
N ILE A 181 -2.54 16.76 26.65
CA ILE A 181 -2.78 16.47 28.07
C ILE A 181 -3.87 17.39 28.65
N VAL A 182 -3.88 18.67 28.28
CA VAL A 182 -4.93 19.62 28.71
C VAL A 182 -6.28 19.27 28.10
N ALA A 183 -6.32 18.82 26.84
CA ALA A 183 -7.55 18.39 26.19
C ALA A 183 -8.16 17.14 26.87
N LEU A 184 -7.32 16.22 27.37
CA LEU A 184 -7.78 15.07 28.17
C LEU A 184 -8.43 15.49 29.49
N VAL A 185 -8.00 16.61 30.09
CA VAL A 185 -8.68 17.18 31.28
C VAL A 185 -10.05 17.74 30.91
N ASN A 186 -10.15 18.43 29.76
CA ASN A 186 -11.40 19.05 29.32
C ASN A 186 -12.47 18.02 28.92
N THR A 187 -12.06 16.78 28.64
CA THR A 187 -12.94 15.67 28.28
C THR A 187 -13.20 14.72 29.46
N ASP A 188 -12.80 15.11 30.69
CA ASP A 188 -12.91 14.32 31.93
C ASP A 188 -12.22 12.94 31.88
N VAL A 189 -11.35 12.70 30.88
CA VAL A 189 -10.52 11.49 30.78
C VAL A 189 -9.41 11.52 31.82
N LEU A 190 -8.79 12.69 32.03
CA LEU A 190 -7.66 12.86 32.97
C LEU A 190 -8.00 13.83 34.10
N LYS A 191 -7.76 13.41 35.34
CA LYS A 191 -7.93 14.28 36.52
C LYS A 191 -6.89 15.41 36.49
N ARG A 192 -7.33 16.64 36.81
CA ARG A 192 -6.49 17.85 36.84
C ARG A 192 -5.19 17.70 37.63
N GLY A 193 -5.23 16.99 38.77
CA GLY A 193 -4.05 16.76 39.60
C GLY A 193 -2.94 15.99 38.88
N GLU A 194 -3.32 15.03 38.04
CA GLU A 194 -2.41 14.17 37.28
C GLU A 194 -1.90 14.88 36.03
N ALA A 195 -2.79 15.55 35.30
CA ALA A 195 -2.41 16.40 34.18
C ALA A 195 -1.37 17.45 34.59
N ASN A 196 -1.50 18.04 35.79
CA ASN A 196 -0.54 18.99 36.35
C ASN A 196 0.84 18.37 36.64
N ARG A 197 0.91 17.07 36.93
CA ARG A 197 2.18 16.37 37.14
C ARG A 197 2.87 16.08 35.82
N LEU A 198 2.12 15.51 34.86
CA LEU A 198 2.59 15.22 33.51
C LEU A 198 3.07 16.49 32.77
N THR A 199 2.29 17.57 32.82
CA THR A 199 2.69 18.86 32.24
C THR A 199 3.95 19.44 32.89
N LYS A 200 4.09 19.36 34.22
CA LYS A 200 5.33 19.76 34.91
C LYS A 200 6.54 18.93 34.48
N SER A 201 6.34 17.66 34.17
CA SER A 201 7.38 16.78 33.65
C SER A 201 7.81 17.25 32.26
N LEU A 202 6.86 17.55 31.36
CA LEU A 202 7.13 18.14 30.05
C LEU A 202 7.79 19.53 30.13
N ASP A 203 7.44 20.36 31.11
CA ASP A 203 8.12 21.65 31.34
C ASP A 203 9.62 21.48 31.65
N LYS A 204 10.01 20.37 32.29
CA LYS A 204 11.44 20.05 32.50
C LYS A 204 12.12 19.73 31.18
N VAL A 205 11.43 19.06 30.26
CA VAL A 205 11.92 18.79 28.90
C VAL A 205 12.16 20.12 28.17
N LEU A 206 11.15 21.00 28.14
CA LEU A 206 11.24 22.34 27.52
C LEU A 206 12.44 23.15 28.04
N ARG A 207 12.59 23.28 29.36
CA ARG A 207 13.70 24.02 29.97
C ARG A 207 15.09 23.48 29.61
N ASN A 208 15.20 22.19 29.31
CA ASN A 208 16.46 21.60 28.84
C ASN A 208 16.68 21.89 27.35
N LEU A 209 15.64 21.82 26.52
CA LEU A 209 15.70 22.16 25.10
C LEU A 209 16.05 23.64 24.87
N GLU A 210 15.48 24.56 25.65
CA GLU A 210 15.83 25.99 25.63
C GLU A 210 17.31 26.25 25.93
N LYS A 211 17.93 25.37 26.74
CA LYS A 211 19.36 25.41 27.09
C LYS A 211 20.22 24.58 26.13
N ASN A 212 19.62 24.07 25.05
CA ASN A 212 20.25 23.21 24.06
C ASN A 212 20.85 21.92 24.67
N ARG A 213 20.21 21.37 25.71
CA ARG A 213 20.63 20.17 26.44
C ARG A 213 19.80 18.96 26.05
N THR A 214 19.91 18.51 24.80
CA THR A 214 19.10 17.42 24.23
C THR A 214 19.18 16.12 25.05
N ALA A 215 20.37 15.70 25.49
CA ALA A 215 20.52 14.48 26.31
C ALA A 215 19.76 14.57 27.65
N ALA A 216 19.75 15.75 28.29
CA ALA A 216 18.99 15.95 29.51
C ALA A 216 17.48 15.97 29.22
N ALA A 217 17.06 16.57 28.10
CA ALA A 217 15.66 16.53 27.64
C ALA A 217 15.19 15.08 27.38
N CYS A 218 16.03 14.24 26.75
CA CYS A 218 15.76 12.82 26.55
C CYS A 218 15.54 12.07 27.87
N SER A 219 16.42 12.27 28.86
CA SER A 219 16.27 11.66 30.19
C SER A 219 14.98 12.13 30.88
N GLN A 220 14.57 13.39 30.69
CA GLN A 220 13.29 13.87 31.23
C GLN A 220 12.07 13.29 30.49
N LEU A 221 12.19 12.92 29.21
CA LEU A 221 11.15 12.17 28.50
C LEU A 221 11.04 10.73 29.02
N ASP A 222 12.13 10.08 29.39
CA ASP A 222 12.09 8.77 30.05
C ASP A 222 11.40 8.85 31.42
N ASP A 223 11.69 9.90 32.20
CA ASP A 223 10.99 10.17 33.46
C ASP A 223 9.48 10.38 33.23
N PHE A 224 9.09 11.09 32.17
CA PHE A 224 7.69 11.28 31.78
C PHE A 224 7.01 9.95 31.43
N ILE A 225 7.64 9.10 30.60
CA ILE A 225 7.11 7.79 30.23
C ILE A 225 6.91 6.90 31.47
N ALA A 226 7.86 6.91 32.39
CA ALA A 226 7.76 6.20 33.66
C ALA A 226 6.59 6.74 34.52
N GLU A 227 6.40 8.06 34.56
CA GLU A 227 5.30 8.69 35.27
C GLU A 227 3.93 8.30 34.68
N VAL A 228 3.77 8.32 33.35
CA VAL A 228 2.55 7.84 32.67
C VAL A 228 2.28 6.37 33.00
N THR A 229 3.30 5.52 32.93
CA THR A 229 3.17 4.08 33.21
C THR A 229 2.74 3.81 34.66
N LEU A 230 3.27 4.56 35.63
CA LEU A 230 2.92 4.42 37.05
C LEU A 230 1.48 4.86 37.36
N SER A 231 0.89 5.70 36.50
CA SER A 231 -0.47 6.21 36.64
C SER A 231 -1.53 5.36 35.91
N THR A 232 -1.14 4.21 35.35
CA THR A 232 -2.04 3.24 34.68
C THR A 232 -2.26 2.01 35.57
N PRO A 233 -3.50 1.48 35.72
CA PRO A 233 -4.73 1.83 34.98
C PRO A 233 -5.65 2.86 35.67
N ASP A 234 -5.35 3.30 36.90
CA ASP A 234 -6.05 4.38 37.60
C ASP A 234 -5.00 5.37 38.10
N PRO A 235 -5.04 6.64 37.70
CA PRO A 235 -6.15 7.33 37.00
C PRO A 235 -6.17 7.30 35.47
N LEU A 236 -5.15 6.78 34.78
CA LEU A 236 -5.10 6.72 33.31
C LEU A 236 -5.52 5.34 32.80
N ASP A 237 -6.55 5.29 31.95
CA ASP A 237 -6.84 4.06 31.22
C ASP A 237 -5.68 3.69 30.27
N ALA A 238 -5.59 2.40 29.94
CA ALA A 238 -4.49 1.86 29.14
C ALA A 238 -4.40 2.50 27.75
N ALA A 239 -5.52 2.78 27.08
CA ALA A 239 -5.49 3.32 25.73
C ALA A 239 -4.95 4.76 25.70
N THR A 240 -5.34 5.58 26.68
CA THR A 240 -4.82 6.94 26.85
C THR A 240 -3.34 6.92 27.23
N ALA A 241 -2.93 6.06 28.15
CA ALA A 241 -1.53 5.90 28.55
C ALA A 241 -0.65 5.46 27.35
N ASP A 242 -1.10 4.47 26.58
CA ASP A 242 -0.41 4.00 25.39
C ASP A 242 -0.24 5.10 24.33
N ALA A 243 -1.22 6.00 24.21
CA ALA A 243 -1.13 7.16 23.32
C ALA A 243 -0.06 8.15 23.78
N LEU A 244 -0.09 8.56 25.05
CA LEU A 244 0.90 9.50 25.61
C LEU A 244 2.33 8.92 25.58
N ILE A 245 2.48 7.62 25.86
CA ILE A 245 3.78 6.93 25.79
C ILE A 245 4.28 6.89 24.36
N ARG A 246 3.42 6.56 23.39
CA ARG A 246 3.77 6.55 21.97
C ARG A 246 4.22 7.93 21.49
N ASP A 247 3.53 8.99 21.88
CA ASP A 247 3.90 10.37 21.51
C ASP A 247 5.24 10.77 22.14
N ALA A 248 5.47 10.41 23.41
CA ALA A 248 6.75 10.64 24.07
C ALA A 248 7.91 9.85 23.43
N GLN A 249 7.68 8.61 23.01
CA GLN A 249 8.65 7.80 22.28
C GLN A 249 8.95 8.39 20.89
N ALA A 250 7.93 8.92 20.21
CA ALA A 250 8.09 9.63 18.94
C ALA A 250 8.98 10.88 19.13
N MET A 251 8.76 11.66 20.20
CA MET A 251 9.64 12.78 20.54
C MET A 251 11.07 12.33 20.82
N ARG A 252 11.26 11.22 21.55
CA ARG A 252 12.59 10.67 21.82
C ARG A 252 13.32 10.31 20.52
N THR A 253 12.63 9.63 19.62
CA THR A 253 13.16 9.29 18.29
C THR A 253 13.51 10.56 17.51
N ALA A 254 12.59 11.52 17.46
CA ALA A 254 12.72 12.78 16.74
C ALA A 254 13.88 13.65 17.27
N PHE A 255 14.12 13.65 18.58
CA PHE A 255 15.24 14.36 19.22
C PHE A 255 16.58 13.62 19.08
N GLY A 256 16.58 12.42 18.48
CA GLY A 256 17.77 11.58 18.34
C GLY A 256 18.22 10.94 19.65
N CYS A 257 17.32 10.76 20.62
CA CYS A 257 17.65 10.16 21.93
C CYS A 257 18.21 8.75 21.80
N ASP A 258 17.80 8.00 20.77
CA ASP A 258 18.21 6.61 20.54
C ASP A 258 19.48 6.48 19.69
N ALA A 259 19.95 7.57 19.06
CA ALA A 259 21.21 7.59 18.33
C ALA A 259 22.44 7.43 19.25
N VAL A 260 22.29 7.71 20.55
CA VAL A 260 23.35 7.58 21.55
C VAL A 260 23.62 6.11 21.91
N VAL A 261 22.64 5.20 21.76
CA VAL A 261 22.84 3.77 22.07
C VAL A 261 23.54 3.05 20.91
N ALA A 262 23.18 3.35 19.66
CA ALA A 262 23.80 2.72 18.48
C ALA A 262 25.30 3.06 18.33
N ALA A 263 25.71 4.29 18.65
CA ALA A 263 27.12 4.69 18.62
C ALA A 263 27.96 4.01 19.73
N GLN A 264 27.36 3.67 20.87
CA GLN A 264 28.06 2.97 21.97
C GLN A 264 28.19 1.46 21.69
N VAL A 265 27.24 0.86 20.96
CA VAL A 265 27.31 -0.55 20.53
C VAL A 265 28.30 -0.73 19.38
N SER A 266 28.38 0.22 18.44
CA SER A 266 29.38 0.22 17.36
C SER A 266 30.83 0.32 17.86
N ASN A 267 31.08 0.95 19.01
CA ASN A 267 32.42 1.08 19.59
C ASN A 267 32.82 -0.12 20.46
N ALA A 268 31.88 -1.01 20.80
CA ALA A 268 32.12 -2.25 21.55
C ALA A 268 32.41 -3.45 20.64
N VAL A 269 32.23 -3.31 19.33
CA VAL A 269 32.61 -4.31 18.32
C VAL A 269 33.77 -3.75 17.50
N GLN A 270 34.96 -3.69 18.10
CA GLN A 270 36.17 -3.70 17.29
C GLN A 270 36.31 -5.10 16.68
N PRO A 271 36.64 -5.24 15.38
CA PRO A 271 36.88 -6.55 14.81
C PRO A 271 38.18 -7.10 15.42
N ASP A 272 38.06 -8.16 16.21
CA ASP A 272 39.20 -9.01 16.53
C ASP A 272 39.73 -9.56 15.20
N ALA A 273 40.95 -9.19 14.88
CA ALA A 273 41.70 -9.73 13.76
C ALA A 273 42.14 -11.16 14.12
N ASP A 274 41.23 -12.12 14.02
CA ASP A 274 41.54 -13.49 13.62
C ASP A 274 40.26 -14.28 13.36
N GLY A 275 40.02 -14.62 12.10
CA GLY A 275 38.90 -15.44 11.69
C GLY A 275 39.09 -16.88 12.12
N MET A 276 38.46 -17.29 13.23
CA MET A 276 38.06 -18.68 13.44
C MET A 276 36.78 -18.74 14.28
N GLU A 277 35.71 -19.19 13.63
CA GLU A 277 34.42 -19.55 14.21
C GLU A 277 34.61 -20.71 15.21
N GLN A 278 34.65 -20.40 16.52
CA GLN A 278 34.69 -21.41 17.57
C GLN A 278 33.26 -21.82 17.94
N VAL A 279 32.85 -22.97 17.40
CA VAL A 279 31.66 -23.72 17.81
C VAL A 279 31.87 -24.20 19.25
N PHE A 280 31.22 -23.56 20.22
CA PHE A 280 31.17 -24.06 21.59
C PHE A 280 30.03 -25.07 21.75
N LEU A 281 30.38 -26.36 21.77
CA LEU A 281 29.54 -27.42 22.30
C LEU A 281 29.54 -27.38 23.85
N PRO A 282 28.41 -27.61 24.53
CA PRO A 282 28.38 -27.66 25.98
C PRO A 282 28.99 -28.98 26.48
N LEU A 283 30.09 -28.90 27.22
CA LEU A 283 30.64 -30.02 27.98
C LEU A 283 29.78 -30.28 29.22
N VAL A 284 29.18 -31.46 29.25
CA VAL A 284 28.48 -32.07 30.39
C VAL A 284 29.52 -32.74 31.32
N ASN A 285 29.22 -32.68 32.64
CA ASN A 285 29.77 -33.43 33.78
C ASN A 285 31.18 -33.01 34.29
N ARG A 286 31.45 -33.03 35.60
CA ARG A 286 30.89 -33.79 36.73
C ARG A 286 31.21 -33.11 38.06
#